data_AF-A0A8S0Y0M1-F1
#
_entry.id   AF-A0A8S0Y0M1-F1
#
_cell.length_a   1.000
_cell.length_b   1.000
_cell.length_c   1.000
_cell.angle_alpha   90.00
_cell.angle_beta   90.00
_cell.angle_gamma   90.00
#
_symmetry.space_group_name_H-M   'P 1'
#
loop_
_entity.id
_entity.type
_entity.pdbx_description
1 polymer ?
#
loop_
_entity_poly.entity_id
_entity_poly.type
_entity_poly.pdbx_seq_one_letter_code
_entity_poly.pdbx_strand_id
1 'polypeptide(L)'
;MSFTNTAAADQVNENFFESIQLDLTYHQPVSSSPPSVLIFNVGRSSPRQLNDGPVGDTSLLQSFINALQSIKAKGYVVQGAMYGPDGANIFIDTDDEDWDAHISIH
;
A
#
# COMPACT_ATOMS: atom_id res chain seq x y z
N MET A 1 -71.07 18.28 -15.06
CA MET A 1 -70.58 19.12 -16.18
C MET A 1 -69.23 18.56 -16.59
N SER A 2 -69.14 18.05 -17.82
CA SER A 2 -67.91 17.59 -18.46
C SER A 2 -67.02 18.78 -18.81
N PHE A 3 -65.69 18.61 -18.76
CA PHE A 3 -64.79 19.00 -19.85
C PHE A 3 -63.59 18.04 -19.87
N THR A 4 -63.33 17.56 -21.09
CA THR A 4 -62.28 16.68 -21.56
C THR A 4 -60.91 17.35 -21.55
N ASN A 5 -59.83 16.58 -21.42
CA ASN A 5 -58.69 16.78 -22.33
C ASN A 5 -57.97 15.47 -22.64
N THR A 6 -57.97 15.11 -23.92
CA THR A 6 -57.19 14.05 -24.55
C THR A 6 -56.21 14.71 -25.51
N ALA A 7 -55.04 14.08 -25.66
CA ALA A 7 -53.94 14.31 -26.62
C ALA A 7 -52.74 15.02 -26.00
N ALA A 8 -51.48 14.66 -26.24
CA ALA A 8 -50.81 13.51 -26.85
C ALA A 8 -49.30 13.80 -26.66
N ALA A 9 -48.46 12.76 -26.71
CA ALA A 9 -47.00 12.82 -26.89
C ALA A 9 -46.19 13.38 -25.70
N ASP A 10 -45.03 12.87 -25.28
CA ASP A 10 -44.06 12.01 -25.94
C ASP A 10 -43.32 11.16 -24.90
N GLN A 11 -42.88 9.99 -25.33
CA GLN A 11 -42.12 9.02 -24.55
C GLN A 11 -40.80 9.61 -24.06
N VAL A 12 -40.59 9.64 -22.74
CA VAL A 12 -39.24 9.81 -22.19
C VAL A 12 -38.57 8.44 -22.20
N ASN A 13 -37.58 8.36 -23.08
CA ASN A 13 -36.82 7.19 -23.50
C ASN A 13 -36.01 6.59 -22.33
N GLU A 14 -36.33 5.37 -21.87
CA GLU A 14 -35.57 4.62 -20.85
C GLU A 14 -34.22 4.08 -21.36
N ASN A 15 -33.62 4.71 -22.37
CA ASN A 15 -32.37 4.25 -22.99
C ASN A 15 -31.16 5.16 -22.67
N PHE A 16 -31.19 5.91 -21.57
CA PHE A 16 -30.05 6.72 -21.14
C PHE A 16 -28.99 5.95 -20.32
N PHE A 17 -29.14 4.63 -20.16
CA PHE A 17 -28.19 3.80 -19.40
C PHE A 17 -27.33 2.86 -20.24
N GLU A 18 -27.29 3.02 -21.57
CA GLU A 18 -26.44 2.19 -22.44
C GLU A 18 -25.56 3.04 -23.38
N SER A 19 -24.54 3.71 -22.85
CA SER A 19 -23.30 3.97 -23.60
C SER A 19 -22.23 4.65 -22.73
N ILE A 20 -21.72 3.94 -21.74
CA ILE A 20 -20.29 4.04 -21.41
C ILE A 20 -19.73 2.67 -21.69
N GLN A 21 -19.28 2.46 -22.93
CA GLN A 21 -18.41 1.35 -23.29
C GLN A 21 -17.12 1.54 -22.49
N LEU A 22 -17.07 0.91 -21.31
CA LEU A 22 -15.85 0.78 -20.53
C LEU A 22 -14.88 -0.02 -21.41
N ASP A 23 -13.81 0.63 -21.86
CA ASP A 23 -12.65 -0.06 -22.41
C ASP A 23 -12.09 -0.94 -21.29
N LEU A 24 -12.56 -2.18 -21.22
CA LEU A 24 -11.99 -3.24 -20.38
C LEU A 24 -10.71 -3.73 -21.04
N THR A 25 -9.74 -2.84 -21.21
CA THR A 25 -8.35 -3.26 -21.33
C THR A 25 -8.03 -3.93 -20.00
N TYR A 26 -8.03 -5.26 -20.01
CA TYR A 26 -7.58 -6.12 -18.92
C TYR A 26 -6.18 -5.64 -18.50
N HIS A 27 -6.13 -4.69 -17.57
CA HIS A 27 -4.93 -4.46 -16.80
C HIS A 27 -4.82 -5.74 -15.99
N GLN A 28 -3.83 -6.57 -16.32
CA GLN A 28 -3.45 -7.64 -15.42
C GLN A 28 -3.37 -7.01 -14.04
N PRO A 29 -4.00 -7.61 -13.00
CA PRO A 29 -3.71 -7.16 -11.65
C PRO A 29 -2.20 -7.23 -11.54
N VAL A 30 -1.54 -6.06 -11.41
CA VAL A 30 -0.14 -6.02 -11.03
C VAL A 30 -0.07 -6.98 -9.86
N SER A 31 0.74 -8.03 -9.97
CA SER A 31 0.85 -9.03 -8.91
C SER A 31 1.22 -8.23 -7.66
N SER A 32 0.25 -7.98 -6.78
CA SER A 32 0.47 -7.18 -5.60
C SER A 32 1.33 -8.06 -4.73
N SER A 33 2.65 -7.84 -4.78
CA SER A 33 3.54 -8.41 -3.77
C SER A 33 2.91 -8.15 -2.41
N PRO A 34 2.88 -9.14 -1.51
CA PRO A 34 2.31 -8.94 -0.19
C PRO A 34 2.98 -7.71 0.46
N PRO A 35 2.21 -6.86 1.16
CA PRO A 35 2.76 -5.64 1.74
C PRO A 35 3.90 -5.99 2.69
N SER A 36 5.03 -5.31 2.54
CA SER A 36 6.25 -5.61 3.28
C SER A 36 6.82 -4.39 3.99
N VAL A 37 7.72 -4.64 4.93
CA VAL A 37 8.56 -3.65 5.60
C VAL A 37 9.90 -3.63 4.88
N LEU A 38 10.22 -2.49 4.28
CA LEU A 38 11.51 -2.22 3.66
C LEU A 38 12.37 -1.39 4.62
N ILE A 39 13.60 -1.80 4.82
CA ILE A 39 14.57 -1.05 5.63
C ILE A 39 15.77 -0.73 4.76
N PHE A 40 16.16 0.54 4.73
CA PHE A 40 17.26 1.04 3.94
C PHE A 40 18.30 1.66 4.87
N ASN A 41 19.57 1.31 4.66
CA ASN A 41 20.66 2.07 5.26
C ASN A 41 21.09 3.18 4.30
N VAL A 42 20.93 4.43 4.74
CA VAL A 42 21.32 5.64 4.01
C VAL A 42 22.63 6.24 4.53
N GLY A 43 23.29 5.55 5.47
CA GLY A 43 24.57 5.90 6.04
C GLY A 43 25.76 5.62 5.11
N ARG A 44 26.97 5.56 5.69
CA ARG A 44 28.23 5.40 4.93
C ARG A 44 28.58 3.96 4.57
N SER A 45 27.93 2.99 5.20
CA SER A 45 28.12 1.58 4.89
C SER A 45 27.47 1.23 3.54
N SER A 46 27.81 0.05 3.00
CA SER A 46 27.33 -0.38 1.69
C SER A 46 25.79 -0.34 1.61
N PRO A 47 25.21 0.12 0.48
CA PRO A 47 23.76 0.18 0.34
C PRO A 47 23.18 -1.24 0.38
N ARG A 48 22.58 -1.59 1.51
CA ARG A 48 21.81 -2.82 1.71
C ARG A 48 20.34 -2.46 1.91
N GLN A 49 19.49 -3.45 1.64
CA GLN A 49 18.06 -3.36 1.87
C GLN A 49 17.58 -4.65 2.52
N LEU A 50 16.81 -4.53 3.59
CA LEU A 50 16.03 -5.62 4.14
C LEU A 50 14.60 -5.48 3.59
N ASN A 51 14.03 -6.58 3.10
CA ASN A 51 12.66 -6.65 2.61
C ASN A 51 12.01 -7.88 3.23
N ASP A 52 11.18 -7.66 4.25
CA ASP A 52 10.46 -8.74 4.91
C ASP A 52 9.00 -8.36 5.15
N GLY A 53 8.12 -9.36 5.07
CA GLY A 53 6.68 -9.17 5.19
C GLY A 53 6.18 -9.64 6.56
N PRO A 54 4.90 -9.41 6.88
CA PRO A 54 4.25 -10.09 7.99
C PRO A 54 4.24 -11.62 7.78
N VAL A 55 4.50 -12.36 8.86
CA VAL A 55 4.47 -13.84 8.88
C VAL A 55 3.36 -14.32 9.82
N GLY A 56 2.61 -15.34 9.37
CA GLY A 56 1.49 -15.92 10.12
C GLY A 56 0.36 -14.93 10.34
N ASP A 57 -0.05 -14.76 11.60
CA ASP A 57 -1.12 -13.85 12.02
C ASP A 57 -0.60 -12.43 12.34
N THR A 58 0.67 -12.14 12.07
CA THR A 58 1.27 -10.83 12.33
C THR A 58 0.75 -9.83 11.31
N SER A 59 0.32 -8.65 11.76
CA SER A 59 -0.08 -7.57 10.85
C SER A 59 1.14 -6.81 10.31
N LEU A 60 1.01 -6.15 9.16
CA LEU A 60 2.04 -5.23 8.64
C LEU A 60 2.44 -4.17 9.68
N LEU A 61 1.45 -3.63 10.41
CA LEU A 61 1.68 -2.65 11.46
C LEU A 61 2.54 -3.23 12.58
N GLN A 62 2.25 -4.46 13.00
CA GLN A 62 3.02 -5.13 14.04
C GLN A 62 4.47 -5.38 13.58
N SER A 63 4.66 -5.86 12.35
CA SER A 63 5.99 -6.04 11.77
C SER A 63 6.78 -4.74 11.68
N PHE A 64 6.12 -3.65 11.29
CA PHE A 64 6.72 -2.32 11.25
C PHE A 64 7.15 -1.83 12.65
N ILE A 65 6.31 -2.03 13.66
CA ILE A 65 6.62 -1.68 15.06
C ILE A 65 7.79 -2.54 15.58
N ASN A 66 7.80 -3.84 15.30
CA ASN A 66 8.87 -4.75 15.70
C ASN A 66 10.21 -4.33 15.10
N ALA A 67 10.22 -3.98 13.80
CA ALA A 67 11.40 -3.44 13.13
C ALA A 67 11.95 -2.19 13.84
N LEU A 68 11.08 -1.21 14.15
CA LEU A 68 11.48 0.01 14.86
C LEU A 68 12.02 -0.27 16.26
N GLN A 69 11.42 -1.22 16.99
CA GLN A 69 11.91 -1.63 18.31
C GLN A 69 13.28 -2.30 18.22
N SER A 70 13.48 -3.17 17.23
CA SER A 70 14.75 -3.83 16.98
C SER A 70 15.86 -2.82 16.64
N ILE A 71 15.59 -1.90 15.71
CA ILE A 71 16.47 -0.78 15.35
C ILE A 71 16.87 0.03 16.58
N LYS A 72 15.88 0.40 17.41
CA LYS A 72 16.12 1.14 18.66
C LYS A 72 17.00 0.34 19.62
N ALA A 73 16.76 -0.95 19.78
CA ALA A 73 17.55 -1.81 20.66
C ALA A 73 19.01 -1.95 20.21
N LYS A 74 19.26 -1.87 18.89
CA LYS A 74 20.62 -1.86 18.31
C LYS A 74 21.31 -0.49 18.36
N GLY A 75 20.57 0.56 18.69
CA GLY A 75 21.09 1.93 18.78
C GLY A 75 21.30 2.60 17.42
N TYR A 76 20.69 2.07 16.35
CA TYR A 76 20.75 2.69 15.03
C TYR A 76 19.86 3.94 14.97
N VAL A 77 20.27 4.94 14.19
CA VAL A 77 19.55 6.20 14.06
C VAL A 77 18.49 6.06 12.97
N VAL A 78 17.22 6.36 13.29
CA VAL A 78 16.14 6.44 12.29
C VAL A 78 16.15 7.82 11.67
N GLN A 79 16.38 7.90 10.36
CA GLN A 79 16.34 9.13 9.58
C GLN A 79 14.93 9.44 9.06
N GLY A 80 14.11 8.41 8.86
CA GLY A 80 12.73 8.56 8.44
C GLY A 80 11.99 7.23 8.47
N ALA A 81 10.67 7.29 8.59
CA ALA A 81 9.82 6.11 8.49
C ALA A 81 8.48 6.49 7.86
N MET A 82 7.96 5.62 6.99
CA MET A 82 6.69 5.78 6.31
C MET A 82 5.89 4.49 6.42
N TYR A 83 4.59 4.61 6.67
CA TYR A 83 3.67 3.49 6.75
C TYR A 83 2.48 3.76 5.82
N GLY A 84 2.08 2.76 5.05
CA GLY A 84 0.95 2.84 4.14
C GLY A 84 0.29 1.48 3.91
N PRO A 85 -0.84 1.46 3.19
CA PRO A 85 -1.55 0.21 2.86
C PRO A 85 -0.72 -0.73 1.98
N ASP A 86 0.17 -0.17 1.16
CA ASP A 86 1.00 -0.92 0.22
C ASP A 86 2.29 -1.46 0.85
N GLY A 87 2.61 -1.07 2.09
CA GLY A 87 3.84 -1.44 2.76
C GLY A 87 4.36 -0.35 3.70
N ALA A 88 5.52 -0.62 4.29
CA ALA A 88 6.21 0.32 5.16
C ALA A 88 7.68 0.47 4.74
N ASN A 89 8.23 1.66 4.94
CA ASN A 89 9.63 1.97 4.66
C ASN A 89 10.28 2.57 5.90
N ILE A 90 11.49 2.15 6.23
CA ILE A 90 12.30 2.70 7.31
C ILE A 90 13.67 3.04 6.74
N PHE A 91 14.15 4.25 7.02
CA PHE A 91 15.47 4.71 6.64
C PHE A 91 16.30 4.84 7.91
N ILE A 92 17.41 4.12 7.98
CA ILE A 92 18.36 4.15 9.09
C ILE A 92 19.72 4.67 8.65
N ASP A 93 20.48 5.18 9.60
CA ASP A 93 21.88 5.54 9.43
C ASP A 93 22.73 4.77 10.44
N THR A 94 23.59 3.90 9.92
CA THR A 94 24.53 3.11 10.72
C THR A 94 25.77 2.74 9.91
N ASP A 95 26.92 2.72 10.59
CA ASP A 95 28.20 2.25 10.05
C ASP A 95 28.37 0.72 10.20
N ASP A 96 27.41 0.03 10.82
CA ASP A 96 27.38 -1.44 10.92
C ASP A 96 27.17 -2.06 9.51
N GLU A 97 28.15 -2.82 9.03
CA GLU A 97 28.10 -3.45 7.69
C GLU A 97 27.14 -4.63 7.61
N ASP A 98 26.80 -5.24 8.75
CA ASP A 98 25.93 -6.43 8.86
C ASP A 98 24.63 -6.11 9.62
N TRP A 99 24.21 -4.84 9.57
CA TRP A 99 23.01 -4.35 10.23
C TRP A 99 21.73 -5.12 9.86
N ASP A 100 21.67 -5.64 8.63
CA ASP A 100 20.53 -6.36 8.08
C ASP A 100 20.30 -7.72 8.77
N ALA A 101 21.39 -8.38 9.20
CA ALA A 101 21.31 -9.60 10.00
C ALA A 101 20.87 -9.35 11.45
N HIS A 102 20.90 -8.09 11.91
CA HIS A 102 20.65 -7.71 13.29
C HIS A 102 19.24 -7.20 13.55
N ILE A 103 18.46 -6.91 12.51
CA ILE A 103 17.10 -6.40 12.65
C ILE A 103 16.08 -7.56 12.61
N SER A 104 15.21 -7.61 13.62
CA SER A 104 14.05 -8.52 13.65
C SER A 104 12.77 -7.76 13.26
N ILE A 105 12.05 -8.30 12.28
CA ILE A 105 10.74 -7.80 11.82
C ILE A 105 9.59 -8.63 12.43
N HIS A 106 9.91 -9.74 13.10
CA HIS A 106 8.99 -10.64 13.80
C HIS A 106 9.17 -10.56 15.31
#